data_AF-A0A3P9KFZ1-F1
#
_entry.id   AF-A0A3P9KFZ1-F1
#
_cell.length_a   1.000
_cell.length_b   1.000
_cell.length_c   1.000
_cell.angle_alpha   90.00
_cell.angle_beta   90.00
_cell.angle_gamma   90.00
#
_symmetry.space_group_name_H-M   'P 1'
#
loop_
_entity.id
_entity.type
_entity.pdbx_description
1 polymer ?
#
loop_
_entity_poly.entity_id
_entity_poly.type
_entity_poly.pdbx_seq_one_letter_code
_entity_poly.pdbx_strand_id
1 'polypeptide(L)'
;MERKLDLSRLTDEEAKHVWEVIQRDFNLRKKEEERLGELKNQIEKEDTKRELLGSQSRVSDSLCIRCLQPFKFLVNSKRQCLDCCMYTCKSCSRYNKKERGWVCDNCRMTR
;
A
#
# COMPACT_ATOMS: atom_id res chain seq x y z
N MET A 1 14.47 -34.22 7.06
CA MET A 1 13.76 -35.20 6.21
C MET A 1 12.37 -34.64 5.94
N GLU A 2 12.11 -34.18 4.71
CA GLU A 2 10.75 -33.87 4.28
C GLU A 2 9.93 -35.16 4.29
N ARG A 3 8.87 -35.19 5.10
CA ARG A 3 7.92 -36.30 5.09
C ARG A 3 7.08 -36.18 3.83
N LYS A 4 7.27 -37.11 2.89
CA LYS A 4 6.49 -37.17 1.65
C LYS A 4 5.02 -37.46 2.02
N LEU A 5 4.11 -36.64 1.51
CA LEU A 5 2.67 -36.85 1.68
C LEU A 5 2.25 -38.01 0.77
N ASP A 6 1.71 -39.09 1.37
CA ASP A 6 1.14 -40.22 0.62
C ASP A 6 -0.32 -39.94 0.25
N LEU A 7 -0.60 -39.85 -1.05
CA LEU A 7 -1.92 -39.57 -1.62
C LEU A 7 -2.54 -40.80 -2.29
N SER A 8 -1.88 -41.96 -2.22
CA SER A 8 -2.33 -43.20 -2.90
C SER A 8 -3.68 -43.74 -2.42
N ARG A 9 -4.17 -43.24 -1.29
CA ARG A 9 -5.43 -43.66 -0.66
C ARG A 9 -6.65 -42.87 -1.13
N LEU A 10 -6.47 -41.82 -1.94
CA LEU A 10 -7.57 -41.01 -2.48
C LEU A 10 -8.24 -41.73 -3.65
N THR A 11 -9.57 -41.68 -3.72
CA THR A 11 -10.27 -42.03 -4.96
C THR A 11 -10.07 -40.94 -6.03
N ASP A 12 -10.40 -41.23 -7.28
CA ASP A 12 -10.27 -40.25 -8.37
C ASP A 12 -11.18 -39.03 -8.15
N GLU A 13 -12.37 -39.21 -7.59
CA GLU A 13 -13.28 -38.12 -7.23
C GLU A 13 -12.71 -37.23 -6.13
N GLU A 14 -12.13 -37.84 -5.08
CA GLU A 14 -11.49 -37.11 -3.98
C GLU A 14 -10.26 -36.35 -4.48
N ALA A 15 -9.43 -37.00 -5.30
CA ALA A 15 -8.26 -36.37 -5.90
C ALA A 15 -8.64 -35.18 -6.78
N LYS A 16 -9.71 -35.31 -7.59
CA LYS A 16 -10.24 -34.21 -8.40
C LYS A 16 -10.72 -33.05 -7.53
N HIS A 17 -11.46 -33.33 -6.46
CA HIS A 17 -11.93 -32.28 -5.55
C HIS A 17 -10.77 -31.56 -4.86
N VAL A 18 -9.77 -32.31 -4.39
CA VAL A 18 -8.53 -31.74 -3.82
C VAL A 18 -7.81 -30.85 -4.83
N TRP A 19 -7.71 -31.29 -6.10
CA TRP A 19 -7.12 -30.50 -7.17
C TRP A 19 -7.84 -29.16 -7.39
N GLU A 20 -9.18 -29.15 -7.41
CA GLU A 20 -9.98 -27.93 -7.55
C GLU A 20 -9.77 -26.96 -6.38
N VAL A 21 -9.57 -27.48 -5.16
CA VAL A 21 -9.24 -26.66 -3.98
C VAL A 21 -7.85 -26.04 -4.14
N ILE A 22 -6.86 -26.85 -4.53
CA ILE A 22 -5.48 -26.40 -4.76
C ILE A 22 -5.44 -25.32 -5.84
N GLN A 23 -6.16 -25.51 -6.95
CA GLN A 23 -6.20 -24.53 -8.04
C GLN A 23 -6.80 -23.19 -7.59
N ARG A 24 -7.85 -23.20 -6.77
CA ARG A 24 -8.42 -21.98 -6.18
C ARG A 24 -7.44 -21.30 -5.22
N ASP A 25 -6.73 -22.06 -4.40
CA ASP A 25 -5.71 -21.54 -3.50
C ASP A 25 -4.55 -20.90 -4.28
N PHE A 26 -4.05 -21.55 -5.34
CA PHE A 26 -3.04 -20.97 -6.22
C PHE A 26 -3.51 -19.64 -6.83
N ASN A 27 -4.74 -19.58 -7.34
CA ASN A 27 -5.29 -18.36 -7.91
C ASN A 27 -5.42 -17.24 -6.85
N LEU A 28 -5.84 -17.57 -5.63
CA LEU A 28 -5.92 -16.62 -4.53
C LEU A 28 -4.55 -16.08 -4.14
N ARG A 29 -3.54 -16.96 -4.00
CA ARG A 29 -2.16 -16.57 -3.69
C ARG A 29 -1.56 -15.68 -4.76
N LYS A 30 -1.71 -16.07 -6.04
CA LYS A 30 -1.23 -15.26 -7.16
C LYS A 30 -1.85 -13.86 -7.17
N LYS A 31 -3.17 -13.76 -6.97
CA LYS A 31 -3.86 -12.46 -6.91
C LYS A 31 -3.37 -11.60 -5.74
N GLU A 32 -3.11 -12.22 -4.60
CA GLU A 32 -2.58 -11.51 -3.43
C GLU A 32 -1.13 -11.05 -3.63
N GLU A 33 -0.29 -11.88 -4.25
CA GLU A 33 1.07 -11.53 -4.64
C GLU A 33 1.08 -10.33 -5.61
N GLU A 34 0.23 -10.35 -6.63
CA GLU A 34 0.06 -9.24 -7.58
C GLU A 34 -0.38 -7.95 -6.86
N ARG A 35 -1.41 -8.04 -6.00
CA ARG A 35 -1.90 -6.90 -5.21
C ARG A 35 -0.82 -6.29 -4.31
N LEU A 36 -0.04 -7.13 -3.62
CA LEU A 36 1.07 -6.69 -2.78
C LEU A 36 2.21 -6.10 -3.61
N GLY A 37 2.49 -6.68 -4.77
CA GLY A 37 3.49 -6.16 -5.72
C GLY A 37 3.13 -4.75 -6.21
N GLU A 38 1.88 -4.52 -6.59
CA GLU A 38 1.40 -3.19 -6.98
C GLU A 38 1.54 -2.16 -5.86
N LEU A 39 1.17 -2.55 -4.62
CA LEU A 39 1.31 -1.67 -3.45
C LEU A 39 2.77 -1.31 -3.16
N LYS A 40 3.68 -2.28 -3.22
CA LYS A 40 5.13 -2.03 -3.05
C LYS A 40 5.66 -1.07 -4.11
N ASN A 41 5.31 -1.30 -5.38
CA ASN A 41 5.70 -0.43 -6.49
C ASN A 41 5.15 1.01 -6.31
N GLN A 42 3.95 1.17 -5.77
CA GLN A 42 3.39 2.50 -5.47
C GLN A 42 4.14 3.20 -4.33
N ILE A 43 4.51 2.46 -3.28
CA ILE A 43 5.29 3.01 -2.16
C ILE A 43 6.66 3.48 -2.65
N GLU A 44 7.38 2.64 -3.40
CA GLU A 44 8.71 2.94 -3.93
C GLU A 44 8.71 4.18 -4.84
N LYS A 45 7.68 4.34 -5.70
CA LYS A 45 7.51 5.53 -6.54
C LYS A 45 7.32 6.80 -5.70
N GLU A 46 6.55 6.73 -4.63
CA GLU A 46 6.31 7.87 -3.75
C GLU A 46 7.53 8.21 -2.87
N ASP A 47 8.34 7.21 -2.52
CA ASP A 47 9.61 7.43 -1.82
C ASP A 47 10.64 8.08 -2.74
N THR A 48 10.83 7.54 -3.95
CA THR A 48 11.68 8.14 -4.99
C THR A 48 11.29 9.60 -5.25
N LYS A 49 9.98 9.86 -5.39
CA LYS A 49 9.46 11.22 -5.57
C LYS A 49 9.79 12.13 -4.38
N ARG A 50 9.67 11.62 -3.16
CA ARG A 50 10.01 12.37 -1.94
C ARG A 50 11.50 12.69 -1.89
N GLU A 51 12.37 11.77 -2.28
CA GLU A 51 13.83 12.01 -2.34
C GLU A 51 14.19 13.11 -3.34
N LEU A 52 13.60 13.04 -4.54
CA LEU A 52 13.83 14.03 -5.59
C LEU A 52 13.32 15.44 -5.21
N LEU A 53 12.14 15.52 -4.59
CA LEU A 53 11.49 16.80 -4.27
C LEU A 53 11.85 17.35 -2.88
N GLY A 54 12.24 16.48 -1.94
CA GLY A 54 12.54 16.85 -0.55
C GLY A 54 13.77 17.74 -0.41
N SER A 55 14.68 17.71 -1.39
CA SER A 55 15.83 18.62 -1.47
C SER A 55 15.45 20.05 -1.89
N GLN A 56 14.25 20.27 -2.45
CA GLN A 56 13.78 21.57 -2.93
C GLN A 56 12.78 22.21 -1.96
N SER A 57 13.31 22.98 -1.00
CA SER A 57 12.56 23.59 0.12
C SER A 57 11.32 24.43 -0.27
N ARG A 58 11.27 24.98 -1.48
CA ARG A 58 10.13 25.82 -1.94
C ARG A 58 8.92 25.00 -2.41
N VAL A 59 9.15 23.75 -2.82
CA VAL A 59 8.10 22.87 -3.38
C VAL A 59 7.27 22.24 -2.27
N SER A 60 7.92 21.81 -1.18
CA SER A 60 7.27 21.14 -0.04
C SER A 60 6.30 22.04 0.74
N ASP A 61 6.49 23.36 0.69
CA ASP A 61 5.66 24.30 1.46
C ASP A 61 4.42 24.81 0.73
N SER A 62 4.45 24.83 -0.61
CA SER A 62 3.39 25.38 -1.45
C SER A 62 2.49 24.29 -2.07
N LEU A 63 3.01 23.07 -2.22
CA LEU A 63 2.33 21.96 -2.86
C LEU A 63 2.13 20.76 -1.91
N CYS A 64 1.09 19.98 -2.15
CA CYS A 64 0.93 18.67 -1.53
C CYS A 64 2.04 17.73 -2.02
N ILE A 65 2.84 17.14 -1.11
CA ILE A 65 3.94 16.25 -1.51
C ILE A 65 3.48 15.01 -2.30
N ARG A 66 2.21 14.60 -2.11
CA ARG A 66 1.62 13.42 -2.77
C ARG A 66 1.04 13.72 -4.14
N CYS A 67 0.15 14.69 -4.29
CA CYS A 67 -0.47 14.97 -5.60
C CYS A 67 0.17 16.12 -6.38
N LEU A 68 1.15 16.82 -5.78
CA LEU A 68 1.81 18.02 -6.32
C LEU A 68 0.86 19.17 -6.67
N GLN A 69 -0.39 19.12 -6.20
CA GLN A 69 -1.34 20.21 -6.37
C GLN A 69 -1.08 21.30 -5.33
N PRO A 70 -1.21 22.57 -5.70
CA PRO A 70 -1.02 23.68 -4.79
C PRO A 70 -2.09 23.67 -3.68
N PHE A 71 -1.68 24.06 -2.48
CA PHE A 71 -2.63 24.32 -1.40
C PHE A 71 -3.49 25.53 -1.76
N LYS A 72 -4.80 25.38 -1.62
CA LYS A 72 -5.78 26.45 -1.80
C LYS A 72 -6.57 26.59 -0.52
N PHE A 73 -6.77 27.82 -0.07
CA PHE A 73 -7.56 28.12 1.12
C PHE A 73 -8.96 27.46 1.00
N LEU A 74 -9.43 26.82 2.08
CA LEU A 74 -10.71 26.11 2.23
C LEU A 74 -10.89 24.78 1.46
N VAL A 75 -10.48 24.68 0.20
CA VAL A 75 -10.72 23.47 -0.63
C VAL A 75 -9.61 22.42 -0.44
N ASN A 76 -8.36 22.87 -0.35
CA ASN A 76 -7.17 22.03 -0.24
C ASN A 76 -6.34 22.47 0.98
N SER A 77 -6.94 22.39 2.17
CA SER A 77 -6.28 22.74 3.44
C SER A 77 -5.00 21.94 3.63
N LYS A 78 -3.92 22.63 3.99
CA LYS A 78 -2.59 22.08 4.31
C LYS A 78 -2.67 21.26 5.61
N ARG A 79 -2.13 20.03 5.61
CA ARG A 79 -2.06 19.12 6.76
C ARG A 79 -0.68 18.49 6.84
N GLN A 80 -0.09 18.44 8.03
CA GLN A 80 1.20 17.79 8.23
C GLN A 80 1.01 16.31 8.57
N CYS A 81 1.73 15.43 7.88
CA CYS A 81 1.77 14.01 8.19
C CYS A 81 2.57 13.79 9.49
N LEU A 82 2.03 13.00 10.44
CA LEU A 82 2.74 12.64 11.67
C LEU A 82 4.01 11.81 11.41
N ASP A 83 3.99 10.94 10.39
CA ASP A 83 5.06 9.95 10.18
C ASP A 83 6.25 10.52 9.41
N CYS A 84 5.99 11.29 8.35
CA CYS A 84 7.04 11.81 7.48
C CYS A 84 7.25 13.32 7.56
N CYS A 85 6.48 14.01 8.41
CA CYS A 85 6.51 15.46 8.63
C CYS A 85 6.24 16.34 7.39
N MET A 86 5.91 15.75 6.24
CA MET A 86 5.61 16.47 4.99
C MET A 86 4.16 16.95 4.93
N TYR A 87 3.92 18.00 4.13
CA TYR A 87 2.59 18.57 3.96
C TYR A 87 1.78 17.89 2.87
N THR A 88 0.50 17.69 3.16
CA THR A 88 -0.47 16.99 2.31
C THR A 88 -1.81 17.72 2.26
N CYS A 89 -2.57 17.48 1.18
CA CYS A 89 -3.94 17.97 1.06
C CYS A 89 -4.93 17.01 1.75
N LYS A 90 -6.21 17.40 1.77
CA LYS A 90 -7.26 16.59 2.39
C LYS A 90 -7.42 15.21 1.75
N SER A 91 -7.32 15.14 0.42
CA SER A 91 -7.54 13.90 -0.33
C SER A 91 -6.42 12.89 -0.12
N CYS A 92 -5.19 13.37 0.08
CA CYS A 92 -3.98 12.56 0.23
C CYS A 92 -3.63 12.19 1.69
N SER A 93 -4.54 12.46 2.63
CA SER A 93 -4.34 12.20 4.06
C SER A 93 -5.60 11.71 4.74
N ARG A 94 -5.43 11.02 5.87
CA ARG A 94 -6.52 10.55 6.74
C ARG A 94 -6.19 10.86 8.19
N TYR A 95 -7.23 11.13 8.99
CA TYR A 95 -7.06 11.40 10.41
C TYR A 95 -6.93 10.09 11.17
N ASN A 96 -5.81 9.90 11.86
CA ASN A 96 -5.60 8.81 12.80
C ASN A 96 -6.22 9.20 14.15
N LYS A 97 -7.33 8.54 14.51
CA LYS A 97 -8.02 8.78 15.78
C LYS A 97 -7.19 8.41 17.01
N LYS A 98 -6.33 7.39 16.92
CA LYS A 98 -5.51 6.90 18.04
C LYS A 98 -4.40 7.90 18.38
N GLU A 99 -3.68 8.37 17.36
CA GLU A 99 -2.55 9.30 17.50
C GLU A 99 -2.99 10.77 17.44
N ARG A 100 -4.28 11.04 17.20
CA ARG A 100 -4.87 12.39 17.12
C ARG A 100 -4.15 13.32 16.12
N GLY A 101 -3.90 12.83 14.91
CA GLY A 101 -3.30 13.66 13.86
C GLY A 101 -3.48 13.10 12.45
N TRP A 102 -2.92 13.78 11.46
CA TRP A 102 -3.06 13.39 10.05
C TRP A 102 -1.91 12.49 9.62
N VAL A 103 -2.23 11.44 8.87
CA VAL A 103 -1.24 10.56 8.24
C VAL A 103 -1.51 10.54 6.74
N CYS A 104 -0.45 10.70 5.94
CA CYS A 104 -0.58 10.64 4.49
C CYS A 104 -0.89 9.22 4.01
N ASP A 105 -1.48 9.10 2.81
CA ASP A 105 -1.87 7.79 2.28
C ASP A 105 -0.69 6.82 2.17
N ASN A 106 0.45 7.29 1.67
CA ASN A 106 1.66 6.47 1.57
C ASN A 106 2.18 5.99 2.95
N CYS A 107 2.35 6.86 3.95
CA CYS A 107 2.79 6.41 5.28
C CYS A 107 1.80 5.44 5.94
N ARG A 108 0.49 5.62 5.69
CA ARG A 108 -0.52 4.65 6.15
C ARG A 108 -0.37 3.30 5.45
N MET A 109 -0.04 3.28 4.16
CA MET A 109 0.17 2.05 3.38
C MET A 109 1.45 1.30 3.77
N THR A 110 2.44 2.01 4.31
CA THR A 110 3.72 1.44 4.77
C THR A 110 3.67 0.86 6.19
N ARG A 111 2.63 1.19 6.98
CA ARG A 111 2.38 0.59 8.30
C ARG A 111 1.78 -0.80 8.16
#